data_AF-A0A1F7CMI3-F1
#
_entry.id   AF-A0A1F7CMI3-F1
#
_cell.length_a   1.000
_cell.length_b   1.000
_cell.length_c   1.000
_cell.angle_alpha   90.00
_cell.angle_beta   90.00
_cell.angle_gamma   90.00
#
_symmetry.space_group_name_H-M   'P 1'
#
loop_
_entity.id
_entity.type
_entity.pdbx_description
1 polymer ?
#
loop_
_entity_poly.entity_id
_entity_poly.type
_entity_poly.pdbx_seq_one_letter_code
_entity_poly.pdbx_strand_id
1 'polypeptide(L)'
;MLPLRDHERSERFPIVTISLISINVLVFIVEFLSSDLDAFIQTWALVPSILNPVTFFTSMFLHGGIAHIGFNMWYLWIFGDNVEGRLGHAWFLAF
;
A
#
# COMPACT_ATOMS: atom_id res chain seq x y z
N MET A 1 3.91 -18.83 6.73
CA MET A 1 5.36 -18.64 6.95
C MET A 1 5.61 -17.14 7.02
N LEU A 2 6.24 -16.65 8.09
CA LEU A 2 6.55 -15.24 8.25
C LEU A 2 7.88 -14.95 7.54
N PRO A 3 7.92 -14.13 6.49
CA PRO A 3 9.17 -13.76 5.85
C PRO A 3 9.97 -12.88 6.82
N LEU A 4 11.25 -13.19 7.05
CA LEU A 4 12.11 -12.38 7.92
C LEU A 4 13.06 -11.49 7.12
N ARG A 5 13.50 -11.99 5.97
CA ARG A 5 14.42 -11.36 5.04
C ARG A 5 14.40 -12.13 3.73
N ASP A 6 14.75 -11.48 2.63
CA ASP A 6 15.15 -12.14 1.40
C ASP A 6 16.68 -12.39 1.35
N HIS A 7 17.13 -13.09 0.30
CA HIS A 7 18.54 -13.35 0.01
C HIS A 7 19.08 -12.52 -1.16
N GLU A 8 18.21 -11.73 -1.79
CA GLU A 8 18.56 -10.92 -2.94
C GLU A 8 19.21 -9.62 -2.46
N ARG A 9 19.99 -8.99 -3.33
CA ARG A 9 20.47 -7.63 -3.06
C ARG A 9 19.79 -6.72 -4.06
N SER A 10 19.05 -5.74 -3.58
CA SER A 10 18.53 -4.71 -4.46
C SER A 10 19.69 -3.92 -5.09
N GLU A 11 19.67 -3.82 -6.42
CA GLU A 11 20.68 -3.10 -7.20
C GLU A 11 20.42 -1.59 -7.23
N ARG A 12 19.28 -1.13 -6.70
CA ARG A 12 18.81 0.27 -6.74
C ARG A 12 18.19 0.68 -5.41
N PHE A 13 18.26 1.96 -5.10
CA PHE A 13 17.55 2.48 -3.93
C PHE A 13 16.03 2.48 -4.20
N PRO A 14 15.18 1.87 -3.35
CA PRO A 14 13.79 1.57 -3.67
C PRO A 14 12.85 2.76 -3.37
N ILE A 15 12.96 3.83 -4.15
CA ILE A 15 12.22 5.08 -3.96
C ILE A 15 10.71 4.86 -4.03
N VAL A 16 10.24 4.06 -4.97
CA VAL A 16 8.79 3.83 -5.17
C VAL A 16 8.24 2.99 -4.03
N THR A 17 8.96 1.94 -3.60
CA THR A 17 8.58 1.13 -2.44
C THR A 17 8.44 1.98 -1.19
N ILE A 18 9.44 2.82 -0.89
CA ILE A 18 9.41 3.73 0.27
C ILE A 18 8.25 4.74 0.14
N SER A 19 8.00 5.25 -1.06
CA SER A 19 6.91 6.19 -1.31
C SER A 19 5.54 5.54 -1.08
N LEU A 20 5.33 4.33 -1.59
CA LEU A 20 4.11 3.56 -1.38
C LEU A 20 3.89 3.24 0.09
N ILE A 21 4.93 2.81 0.81
CA ILE A 21 4.85 2.58 2.26
C ILE A 21 4.42 3.88 2.97
N SER A 22 5.08 4.99 2.65
CA SER A 22 4.80 6.29 3.27
C SER A 22 3.36 6.73 3.01
N ILE A 23 2.87 6.61 1.78
CA ILE A 23 1.48 6.97 1.42
C ILE A 23 0.48 6.09 2.17
N ASN A 24 0.69 4.76 2.18
CA ASN A 24 -0.21 3.84 2.89
C ASN A 24 -0.27 4.14 4.39
N VAL A 25 0.86 4.42 5.03
CA VAL A 25 0.91 4.80 6.45
C VAL A 25 0.18 6.12 6.70
N LEU A 26 0.38 7.12 5.85
CA LEU A 26 -0.32 8.41 5.99
C LEU A 26 -1.83 8.27 5.82
N VAL A 27 -2.29 7.53 4.80
CA VAL A 27 -3.72 7.27 4.58
C VAL A 27 -4.32 6.52 5.76
N PHE A 28 -3.63 5.51 6.28
CA PHE A 28 -4.12 4.76 7.44
C PHE A 28 -4.16 5.60 8.72
N ILE A 29 -3.22 6.54 8.92
CA ILE A 29 -3.30 7.48 10.04
C ILE A 29 -4.58 8.32 9.92
N VAL A 30 -4.89 8.83 8.72
CA VAL A 30 -6.12 9.59 8.49
C VAL A 30 -7.37 8.72 8.72
N GLU A 31 -7.37 7.49 8.21
CA GLU A 31 -8.44 6.50 8.42
C GLU A 31 -8.66 6.21 9.92
N PHE A 32 -7.58 5.91 10.65
CA PHE A 32 -7.60 5.57 12.06
C PHE A 32 -8.04 6.74 12.97
N LEU A 33 -7.76 7.97 12.55
CA LEU A 33 -8.18 9.20 13.25
C LEU A 33 -9.56 9.71 12.83
N SER A 34 -10.23 9.06 11.86
CA SER A 34 -11.56 9.47 11.42
C SER A 34 -12.57 9.37 12.57
N SER A 35 -13.39 10.40 12.74
CA SER A 35 -14.49 10.39 13.72
C SER A 35 -15.66 9.50 13.31
N ASP A 36 -15.78 9.23 12.00
CA ASP A 36 -16.77 8.32 11.43
C ASP A 36 -16.07 7.41 10.42
N LEU A 37 -15.72 6.20 10.88
CA LEU A 37 -14.99 5.24 10.07
C LEU A 37 -15.85 4.69 8.93
N ASP A 38 -17.14 4.45 9.18
CA ASP A 38 -18.05 3.90 8.17
C ASP A 38 -18.24 4.89 7.03
N ALA A 39 -18.47 6.17 7.32
CA ALA A 39 -18.57 7.20 6.29
C ALA A 39 -17.25 7.38 5.51
N PHE A 40 -16.10 7.30 6.20
CA PHE A 40 -14.79 7.37 5.57
C PHE A 40 -14.60 6.21 4.57
N ILE A 41 -14.88 4.98 4.99
CA ILE A 41 -14.78 3.79 4.14
C ILE A 41 -15.75 3.91 2.96
N GLN A 42 -17.02 4.28 3.17
CA GLN A 42 -17.99 4.42 2.07
C GLN A 42 -17.59 5.49 1.05
N THR A 43 -16.82 6.50 1.46
CA THR A 43 -16.34 7.56 0.56
C THR A 43 -15.17 7.09 -0.32
N TRP A 44 -14.25 6.29 0.24
CA TRP A 44 -12.98 5.98 -0.40
C TRP A 44 -12.85 4.53 -0.89
N ALA A 45 -13.71 3.62 -0.45
CA ALA A 45 -13.73 2.24 -0.89
C ALA A 45 -14.47 2.07 -2.21
N LEU A 46 -14.07 1.06 -2.97
CA LEU A 46 -14.78 0.67 -4.18
C LEU A 46 -16.05 -0.10 -3.79
N VAL A 47 -17.19 0.56 -3.90
CA VAL A 47 -18.52 -0.04 -3.65
C VAL A 47 -19.20 -0.32 -5.00
N PRO A 48 -19.48 -1.59 -5.37
CA PRO A 48 -19.98 -1.92 -6.70
C PRO A 48 -21.29 -1.23 -7.11
N SER A 49 -22.16 -0.93 -6.13
CA SER A 49 -23.42 -0.21 -6.38
C SER A 49 -23.24 1.31 -6.59
N ILE A 50 -22.08 1.86 -6.23
CA ILE A 50 -21.73 3.28 -6.36
C ILE A 50 -20.42 3.37 -7.13
N LEU A 51 -20.51 3.24 -8.46
CA LEU A 51 -19.33 3.28 -9.32
C LEU A 51 -18.76 4.70 -9.40
N ASN A 52 -17.66 4.93 -8.68
CA ASN A 52 -16.84 6.12 -8.79
C ASN A 52 -15.45 5.73 -9.34
N PRO A 53 -15.03 6.22 -10.52
CA PRO A 53 -13.71 5.89 -11.08
C PRO A 53 -12.53 6.17 -10.16
N VAL A 54 -12.65 7.15 -9.26
CA VAL A 54 -11.60 7.48 -8.29
C VAL A 54 -11.41 6.36 -7.26
N THR A 55 -12.49 5.65 -6.90
CA THR A 55 -12.42 4.61 -5.86
C THR A 55 -11.68 3.36 -6.30
N PHE A 56 -11.45 3.14 -7.59
CA PHE A 56 -10.54 2.10 -8.08
C PHE A 56 -9.10 2.31 -7.59
N PHE A 57 -8.66 3.57 -7.48
CA PHE A 57 -7.32 3.90 -7.02
C PHE A 57 -7.29 4.10 -5.50
N THR A 58 -8.26 4.83 -4.94
CA THR A 58 -8.22 5.15 -3.49
C THR A 58 -8.44 3.92 -2.63
N SER A 59 -9.22 2.93 -3.11
CA SER A 59 -9.44 1.69 -2.35
C SER A 59 -8.16 0.87 -2.15
N MET A 60 -7.14 1.06 -2.98
CA MET A 60 -5.86 0.35 -2.87
C MET A 60 -5.07 0.73 -1.61
N PHE A 61 -5.40 1.86 -0.97
CA PHE A 61 -4.67 2.40 0.19
C PHE A 61 -5.40 2.21 1.53
N LEU A 62 -6.65 1.73 1.51
CA LEU A 62 -7.44 1.51 2.73
C LEU A 62 -7.03 0.22 3.44
N HIS A 63 -7.05 0.22 4.77
CA HIS A 63 -6.69 -0.97 5.54
C HIS A 63 -7.65 -1.24 6.68
N GLY A 64 -8.22 -2.45 6.72
CA GLY A 64 -9.13 -2.89 7.80
C GLY A 64 -8.52 -3.10 9.19
N GLY A 65 -7.39 -2.48 9.51
CA GLY A 65 -6.81 -2.46 10.86
C GLY A 65 -5.28 -2.54 10.91
N ILE A 66 -4.74 -2.36 12.13
CA ILE A 66 -3.29 -2.28 12.40
C ILE A 66 -2.54 -3.53 11.93
N ALA A 67 -3.09 -4.72 12.17
CA ALA A 67 -2.47 -5.96 11.72
C ALA A 67 -2.41 -6.03 10.18
N HIS A 68 -3.47 -5.61 9.50
CA HIS A 68 -3.55 -5.64 8.04
C HIS A 68 -2.49 -4.72 7.41
N ILE A 69 -2.39 -3.46 7.85
CA ILE A 69 -1.33 -2.57 7.34
C ILE A 69 0.07 -3.05 7.74
N GLY A 70 0.26 -3.52 8.97
CA GLY A 70 1.55 -4.02 9.45
C GLY A 70 2.09 -5.13 8.56
N PHE A 71 1.26 -6.12 8.23
CA PHE A 71 1.67 -7.21 7.33
C PHE A 71 1.85 -6.74 5.88
N ASN A 72 1.01 -5.83 5.35
CA ASN A 72 1.20 -5.32 3.98
C ASN A 72 2.52 -4.56 3.85
N MET A 73 2.83 -3.66 4.78
CA MET A 73 4.08 -2.87 4.74
C MET A 73 5.30 -3.77 4.96
N TRP A 74 5.18 -4.80 5.80
CA TRP A 74 6.23 -5.80 6.00
C TRP A 74 6.55 -6.56 4.71
N TYR A 75 5.53 -7.03 3.99
CA TYR A 75 5.71 -7.70 2.70
C TYR A 75 6.26 -6.74 1.64
N LEU A 76 5.71 -5.52 1.56
CA LEU A 76 6.16 -4.52 0.60
C LEU A 76 7.63 -4.13 0.84
N TRP A 77 8.07 -4.05 2.09
CA TRP A 77 9.47 -3.77 2.41
C TRP A 77 10.42 -4.91 2.04
N ILE A 78 10.04 -6.17 2.30
CA ILE A 78 10.90 -7.33 2.03
C ILE A 78 10.99 -7.66 0.53
N PHE A 79 9.91 -7.45 -0.22
CA PHE A 79 9.87 -7.88 -1.62
C PHE A 79 9.87 -6.71 -2.61
N GLY A 80 9.34 -5.55 -2.23
CA GLY A 80 9.19 -4.41 -3.13
C GLY A 80 10.52 -3.88 -3.64
N ASP A 81 11.55 -3.80 -2.80
CA ASP A 81 12.87 -3.32 -3.19
C ASP A 81 13.56 -4.19 -4.24
N ASN A 82 13.37 -5.50 -4.17
CA ASN A 82 13.89 -6.49 -5.09
C ASN A 82 13.15 -6.43 -6.44
N VAL A 83 11.82 -6.31 -6.41
CA VAL A 83 11.00 -6.18 -7.62
C VAL A 83 11.30 -4.83 -8.30
N GLU A 84 11.37 -3.74 -7.54
CA GLU A 84 11.71 -2.41 -8.03
C GLU A 84 13.14 -2.36 -8.59
N GLY A 85 14.10 -3.03 -7.95
CA GLY A 85 15.46 -3.16 -8.45
C GLY A 85 15.51 -3.80 -9.84
N ARG A 86 14.74 -4.88 -10.05
CA ARG A 86 14.70 -5.65 -11.31
C ARG A 86 13.89 -4.98 -12.42
N LEU A 87 12.74 -4.39 -12.10
CA LEU A 87 11.85 -3.75 -13.10
C LEU A 87 12.23 -2.28 -13.38
N GLY A 88 12.82 -1.60 -12.40
CA GLY A 88 12.98 -0.15 -12.38
C GLY A 88 11.72 0.60 -11.93
N HIS A 89 11.91 1.84 -11.46
CA HIS A 89 10.88 2.65 -10.80
C HIS A 89 9.58 2.78 -11.61
N ALA A 90 9.69 3.11 -12.90
CA ALA A 90 8.51 3.39 -13.75
C ALA A 90 7.64 2.14 -13.97
N TRP A 91 8.28 1.01 -14.25
CA TRP A 91 7.57 -0.25 -14.47
C TRP A 91 7.03 -0.83 -13.17
N PHE A 92 7.79 -0.71 -12.08
CA PHE A 92 7.30 -1.12 -10.77
C PHE A 92 6.08 -0.31 -10.30
N LEU A 93 5.99 0.98 -10.62
CA LEU A 93 4.82 1.80 -10.26
C LEU A 93 3.60 1.53 -11.16
N ALA A 94 3.81 1.12 -12.40
CA ALA A 94 2.73 0.92 -13.37
C ALA A 94 1.98 -0.42 -13.22
N PHE A 95 2.58 -1.38 -12.50
CA PHE A 95 2.05 -2.72 -12.26
C PHE A 95 1.67 -2.91 -10.79
#